data_AF-A0A843GIC0-F1
#
_entry.id   AF-A0A843GIC0-F1
#
_cell.length_a   1.000
_cell.length_b   1.000
_cell.length_c   1.000
_cell.angle_alpha   90.00
_cell.angle_beta   90.00
_cell.angle_gamma   90.00
#
_symmetry.space_group_name_H-M   'P 1'
#
loop_
_entity.id
_entity.type
_entity.pdbx_description
1 polymer ?
#
loop_
_entity_poly.entity_id
_entity_poly.type
_entity_poly.pdbx_seq_one_letter_code
_entity_poly.pdbx_strand_id
1 'polypeptide(L)'
;VQWGNVSSIENMQYTCQPSSLTSIPSAWGNWASLTSTVGLFANSRLKNIPSSWSGLESVQDAKYMFGNCPVLSSIPEQWYGLDSVTSTNAMFLYCSSLSSIPMYWYGLSSARDCSNMFNGCKALTAIPDSFYGLNNLMSAQYMFAQCTSLKNITNALNYLISNCSRLQRLDYMFAGANLSGTNVSAFIDACESHPYLKRTTAHQACFKDTHVNNYNQLKIDFPTYFED
;
A
#
# COMPACT_ATOMS: atom_id res chain seq x y z
N VAL A 1 20.82 -20.89 -0.52
CA VAL A 1 20.02 -21.68 -1.49
C VAL A 1 20.06 -20.96 -2.83
N GLN A 2 20.40 -21.64 -3.94
CA GLN A 2 20.26 -21.08 -5.29
C GLN A 2 18.84 -21.37 -5.78
N TRP A 3 17.94 -20.38 -5.69
CA TRP A 3 16.56 -20.47 -6.19
C TRP A 3 16.42 -20.08 -7.67
N GLY A 4 17.45 -20.35 -8.49
CA GLY A 4 17.43 -19.98 -9.91
C GLY A 4 16.35 -20.76 -10.67
N ASN A 5 15.54 -20.04 -11.46
CA ASN A 5 14.52 -20.53 -12.40
C ASN A 5 13.77 -21.80 -11.92
N VAL A 6 12.89 -21.64 -10.93
CA VAL A 6 12.10 -22.76 -10.39
C VAL A 6 10.70 -22.77 -10.99
N SER A 7 10.47 -23.67 -11.94
CA SER A 7 9.22 -23.73 -12.72
C SER A 7 8.11 -24.60 -12.11
N SER A 8 8.37 -25.29 -11.00
CA SER A 8 7.41 -26.21 -10.38
C SER A 8 7.01 -25.84 -8.94
N ILE A 9 7.61 -24.80 -8.37
CA ILE A 9 7.24 -24.35 -7.03
C ILE A 9 6.05 -23.41 -7.13
N GLU A 10 4.94 -23.82 -6.51
CA GLU A 10 3.70 -23.04 -6.49
C GLU A 10 3.58 -22.14 -5.25
N ASN A 11 4.38 -22.39 -4.20
CA ASN A 11 4.34 -21.68 -2.93
C ASN A 11 5.75 -21.49 -2.32
N MET A 12 6.11 -20.24 -2.02
CA MET A 12 7.38 -19.87 -1.38
C MET A 12 7.19 -19.04 -0.11
N GLN A 13 6.10 -19.29 0.63
CA GLN A 13 5.76 -18.48 1.79
C GLN A 13 6.87 -18.49 2.84
N TYR A 14 7.30 -17.30 3.27
CA TYR A 14 8.30 -17.11 4.33
C TYR A 14 9.65 -17.83 4.10
N THR A 15 10.05 -18.05 2.85
CA THR A 15 11.26 -18.85 2.53
C THR A 15 12.57 -18.06 2.49
N CYS A 16 12.54 -16.76 2.15
CA CYS A 16 13.71 -15.88 2.06
C CYS A 16 13.72 -14.83 3.17
N GLN A 17 13.37 -15.24 4.40
CA GLN A 17 13.43 -14.43 5.61
C GLN A 17 14.80 -14.20 6.30
N PRO A 18 15.96 -14.73 5.87
CA PRO A 18 17.17 -14.52 6.65
C PRO A 18 17.46 -13.03 6.81
N SER A 19 17.70 -12.62 8.05
CA SER A 19 18.18 -11.27 8.36
C SER A 19 19.54 -10.95 7.71
N SER A 20 20.21 -11.92 7.08
CA SER A 20 21.44 -11.71 6.31
C SER A 20 21.23 -11.37 4.83
N LEU A 21 20.02 -11.55 4.27
CA LEU A 21 19.78 -11.27 2.85
C LEU A 21 19.75 -9.76 2.61
N THR A 22 20.76 -9.23 1.90
CA THR A 22 20.89 -7.78 1.65
C THR A 22 20.53 -7.34 0.24
N SER A 23 20.40 -8.27 -0.69
CA SER A 23 20.05 -8.02 -2.10
C SER A 23 19.34 -9.24 -2.69
N ILE A 24 18.39 -9.01 -3.60
CA ILE A 24 17.79 -10.09 -4.41
C ILE A 24 18.81 -10.46 -5.51
N PRO A 25 19.29 -11.71 -5.57
CA PRO A 25 20.17 -12.16 -6.66
C PRO A 25 19.47 -12.03 -8.02
N SER A 26 20.20 -11.60 -9.06
CA SER A 26 19.65 -11.44 -10.42
C SER A 26 19.11 -12.74 -11.03
N ALA A 27 19.55 -13.90 -10.53
CA ALA A 27 19.06 -15.21 -10.95
C ALA A 27 17.72 -15.60 -10.31
N TRP A 28 17.24 -14.88 -9.30
CA TRP A 28 15.96 -15.15 -8.66
C TRP A 28 14.85 -14.43 -9.44
N GLY A 29 13.91 -15.20 -9.97
CA GLY A 29 12.87 -14.73 -10.87
C GLY A 29 12.41 -15.86 -11.79
N ASN A 30 11.51 -15.53 -12.72
CA ASN A 30 10.92 -16.50 -13.66
C ASN A 30 10.23 -17.69 -12.98
N TRP A 31 9.54 -17.44 -11.86
CA TRP A 31 8.74 -18.43 -11.15
C TRP A 31 7.30 -18.41 -11.67
N ALA A 32 7.13 -18.73 -12.95
CA ALA A 32 5.86 -18.60 -13.66
C ALA A 32 4.71 -19.45 -13.07
N SER A 33 5.00 -20.45 -12.25
CA SER A 33 3.99 -21.29 -11.57
C SER A 33 3.70 -20.85 -10.13
N LEU A 34 4.44 -19.87 -9.60
CA LEU A 34 4.27 -19.40 -8.23
C LEU A 34 2.95 -18.65 -8.10
N THR A 35 2.05 -19.14 -7.25
CA THR A 35 0.74 -18.49 -7.01
C THR A 35 0.75 -17.67 -5.72
N SER A 36 1.67 -17.98 -4.80
CA SER A 36 1.76 -17.33 -3.49
C SER A 36 3.20 -17.00 -3.10
N THR A 37 3.40 -15.74 -2.73
CA THR A 37 4.68 -15.16 -2.31
C THR A 37 4.59 -14.57 -0.91
N VAL A 38 3.64 -15.05 -0.09
CA VAL A 38 3.37 -14.44 1.23
C VAL A 38 4.63 -14.43 2.07
N GLY A 39 5.08 -13.24 2.46
CA GLY A 39 6.26 -13.11 3.29
C GLY A 39 7.56 -13.59 2.67
N LEU A 40 7.64 -13.73 1.34
CA LEU A 40 8.79 -14.29 0.64
C LEU A 40 10.11 -13.71 1.13
N PHE A 41 10.22 -12.39 1.24
CA PHE A 41 11.38 -11.65 1.74
C PHE A 41 11.13 -10.96 3.09
N ALA A 42 10.11 -11.38 3.84
CA ALA A 42 9.77 -10.73 5.10
C ALA A 42 10.94 -10.82 6.10
N ASN A 43 11.17 -9.78 6.90
CA ASN A 43 12.25 -9.68 7.89
C ASN A 43 13.67 -9.67 7.29
N SER A 44 13.82 -9.55 5.97
CA SER A 44 15.11 -9.47 5.31
C SER A 44 15.78 -8.10 5.51
N ARG A 45 17.08 -8.00 5.19
CA ARG A 45 17.83 -6.74 5.16
C ARG A 45 18.04 -6.22 3.75
N LEU A 46 17.10 -6.50 2.84
CA LEU A 46 17.14 -6.00 1.48
C LEU A 46 17.27 -4.47 1.49
N LYS A 47 18.27 -3.95 0.77
CA LYS A 47 18.46 -2.50 0.62
C LYS A 47 17.56 -1.91 -0.46
N ASN A 48 17.35 -2.66 -1.53
CA ASN A 48 16.59 -2.28 -2.72
C ASN A 48 16.01 -3.52 -3.40
N ILE A 49 14.94 -3.33 -4.15
CA ILE A 49 14.37 -4.33 -5.06
C ILE A 49 14.83 -3.97 -6.49
N PRO A 50 15.52 -4.87 -7.22
CA PRO A 50 15.99 -4.59 -8.57
C PRO A 50 14.81 -4.37 -9.54
N SER A 51 14.90 -3.39 -10.43
CA SER A 51 13.90 -3.18 -11.49
C SER A 51 13.83 -4.32 -12.51
N SER A 52 14.90 -5.13 -12.60
CA SER A 52 14.95 -6.33 -13.44
C SER A 52 14.27 -7.54 -12.80
N TRP A 53 13.78 -7.45 -11.56
CA TRP A 53 13.14 -8.57 -10.88
C TRP A 53 11.72 -8.78 -11.42
N SER A 54 11.49 -9.94 -12.03
CA SER A 54 10.28 -10.26 -12.80
C SER A 54 9.96 -11.76 -12.79
N GLY A 55 8.92 -12.17 -13.52
CA GLY A 55 8.56 -13.58 -13.67
C GLY A 55 7.64 -14.11 -12.59
N LEU A 56 6.68 -13.29 -12.13
CA LEU A 56 5.72 -13.58 -11.06
C LEU A 56 4.28 -13.51 -11.57
N GLU A 57 4.07 -13.72 -12.88
CA GLU A 57 2.84 -13.38 -13.59
C GLU A 57 1.61 -14.15 -13.06
N SER A 58 1.84 -15.31 -12.46
CA SER A 58 0.81 -16.17 -11.86
C SER A 58 0.56 -15.92 -10.37
N VAL A 59 1.34 -15.04 -9.73
CA VAL A 59 1.20 -14.74 -8.30
C VAL A 59 -0.14 -14.05 -8.08
N GLN A 60 -0.95 -14.60 -7.18
CA GLN A 60 -2.24 -14.05 -6.79
C GLN A 60 -2.20 -13.43 -5.39
N ASP A 61 -1.32 -13.96 -4.52
CA ASP A 61 -1.15 -13.52 -3.13
C ASP A 61 0.29 -13.06 -2.86
N ALA A 62 0.46 -11.74 -2.66
CA ALA A 62 1.72 -11.06 -2.37
C ALA A 62 1.75 -10.45 -0.95
N LYS A 63 0.92 -10.95 -0.03
CA LYS A 63 0.85 -10.42 1.33
C LYS A 63 2.21 -10.45 2.02
N TYR A 64 2.55 -9.41 2.78
CA TYR A 64 3.81 -9.36 3.53
C TYR A 64 5.10 -9.62 2.71
N MET A 65 5.07 -9.63 1.36
CA MET A 65 6.20 -10.11 0.54
C MET A 65 7.53 -9.47 0.93
N PHE A 66 7.53 -8.18 1.28
CA PHE A 66 8.66 -7.41 1.79
C PHE A 66 8.39 -6.84 3.20
N GLY A 67 7.52 -7.47 3.97
CA GLY A 67 7.16 -7.01 5.31
C GLY A 67 8.36 -7.01 6.25
N ASN A 68 8.49 -5.96 7.05
CA ASN A 68 9.54 -5.73 8.04
C ASN A 68 10.95 -5.79 7.45
N CYS A 69 11.19 -5.13 6.31
CA CYS A 69 12.54 -4.94 5.76
C CYS A 69 13.10 -3.58 6.23
N PRO A 70 13.78 -3.49 7.39
CA PRO A 70 14.05 -2.21 8.06
C PRO A 70 15.03 -1.31 7.31
N VAL A 71 15.81 -1.85 6.38
CA VAL A 71 16.82 -1.12 5.59
C VAL A 71 16.44 -0.98 4.11
N LEU A 72 15.25 -1.42 3.71
CA LEU A 72 14.77 -1.25 2.34
C LEU A 72 14.47 0.22 2.10
N SER A 73 15.30 0.90 1.31
CA SER A 73 15.22 2.34 1.09
C SER A 73 14.54 2.71 -0.23
N SER A 74 14.50 1.80 -1.21
CA SER A 74 13.89 2.04 -2.50
C SER A 74 13.25 0.79 -3.10
N ILE A 75 12.21 1.03 -3.90
CA ILE A 75 11.49 0.03 -4.70
C ILE A 75 11.46 0.49 -6.17
N PRO A 76 11.18 -0.39 -7.14
CA PRO A 76 11.25 -0.04 -8.55
C PRO A 76 10.25 1.05 -8.93
N GLU A 77 10.59 1.87 -9.93
CA GLU A 77 9.69 2.89 -10.48
C GLU A 77 8.48 2.29 -11.21
N GLN A 78 8.62 1.04 -11.67
CA GLN A 78 7.62 0.28 -12.39
C GLN A 78 7.61 -1.16 -11.90
N TRP A 79 6.41 -1.72 -11.77
CA TRP A 79 6.19 -3.10 -11.39
C TRP A 79 5.69 -3.88 -12.61
N TYR A 80 6.34 -5.01 -12.90
CA TYR A 80 6.01 -5.87 -14.02
C TYR A 80 5.78 -7.30 -13.54
N GLY A 81 4.86 -8.00 -14.20
CA GLY A 81 4.64 -9.42 -13.96
C GLY A 81 4.04 -9.71 -12.60
N LEU A 82 3.25 -8.80 -12.03
CA LEU A 82 2.42 -9.05 -10.84
C LEU A 82 0.93 -8.95 -11.18
N ASP A 83 0.58 -8.94 -12.48
CA ASP A 83 -0.72 -8.51 -12.98
C ASP A 83 -1.90 -9.36 -12.48
N SER A 84 -1.62 -10.57 -11.99
CA SER A 84 -2.59 -11.49 -11.38
C SER A 84 -2.77 -11.29 -9.87
N VAL A 85 -1.95 -10.44 -9.22
CA VAL A 85 -1.98 -10.23 -7.77
C VAL A 85 -3.27 -9.54 -7.38
N THR A 86 -4.05 -10.18 -6.51
CA THR A 86 -5.31 -9.62 -5.99
C THR A 86 -5.17 -9.08 -4.57
N SER A 87 -4.19 -9.57 -3.81
CA SER A 87 -3.90 -9.12 -2.43
C SER A 87 -2.43 -8.71 -2.27
N THR A 88 -2.22 -7.44 -1.89
CA THR A 88 -0.91 -6.87 -1.51
C THR A 88 -0.89 -6.43 -0.05
N ASN A 89 -1.79 -7.00 0.76
CA ASN A 89 -1.94 -6.61 2.15
C ASN A 89 -0.59 -6.71 2.89
N ALA A 90 -0.20 -5.62 3.54
CA ALA A 90 1.06 -5.49 4.28
C ALA A 90 2.35 -5.75 3.47
N MET A 91 2.34 -5.64 2.13
CA MET A 91 3.49 -5.96 1.27
C MET A 91 4.80 -5.27 1.68
N PHE A 92 4.77 -4.02 2.14
CA PHE A 92 5.91 -3.25 2.66
C PHE A 92 5.70 -2.76 4.09
N LEU A 93 4.92 -3.51 4.89
CA LEU A 93 4.66 -3.20 6.30
C LEU A 93 6.00 -3.01 7.06
N TYR A 94 6.16 -1.94 7.83
CA TYR A 94 7.35 -1.64 8.63
C TYR A 94 8.69 -1.59 7.86
N CYS A 95 8.67 -1.28 6.55
CA CYS A 95 9.86 -0.89 5.80
C CYS A 95 10.31 0.52 6.20
N SER A 96 10.85 0.67 7.41
CA SER A 96 11.05 1.95 8.07
C SER A 96 12.03 2.90 7.36
N SER A 97 12.92 2.39 6.51
CA SER A 97 13.86 3.17 5.70
C SER A 97 13.31 3.56 4.32
N LEU A 98 12.13 3.09 3.91
CA LEU A 98 11.56 3.36 2.59
C LEU A 98 11.14 4.84 2.51
N SER A 99 11.84 5.62 1.68
CA SER A 99 11.68 7.07 1.62
C SER A 99 10.84 7.57 0.44
N SER A 100 10.56 6.72 -0.55
CA SER A 100 9.77 7.06 -1.74
C SER A 100 9.05 5.83 -2.29
N ILE A 101 7.92 6.06 -2.96
CA ILE A 101 7.14 5.03 -3.66
C ILE A 101 6.80 5.49 -5.08
N PRO A 102 6.62 4.57 -6.05
CA PRO A 102 6.38 4.92 -7.44
C PRO A 102 4.97 5.43 -7.69
N MET A 103 4.83 6.22 -8.76
CA MET A 103 3.54 6.69 -9.28
C MET A 103 2.81 5.61 -10.10
N TYR A 104 3.56 4.67 -10.68
CA TYR A 104 3.04 3.63 -11.59
C TYR A 104 3.06 2.24 -10.94
N TRP A 105 1.89 1.63 -10.88
CA TRP A 105 1.59 0.33 -10.27
C TRP A 105 0.90 -0.59 -11.29
N TYR A 106 1.24 -0.50 -12.58
CA TYR A 106 0.57 -1.28 -13.65
C TYR A 106 0.62 -2.79 -13.40
N GLY A 107 1.72 -3.31 -12.87
CA GLY A 107 1.82 -4.70 -12.44
C GLY A 107 0.88 -5.07 -11.29
N LEU A 108 0.18 -4.14 -10.64
CA LEU A 108 -0.83 -4.44 -9.61
C LEU A 108 -2.26 -4.12 -10.09
N SER A 109 -2.49 -4.17 -11.39
CA SER A 109 -3.81 -3.85 -11.99
C SER A 109 -4.96 -4.72 -11.44
N SER A 110 -4.66 -5.93 -10.98
CA SER A 110 -5.63 -6.82 -10.32
C SER A 110 -5.75 -6.64 -8.81
N ALA A 111 -4.96 -5.79 -8.17
CA ALA A 111 -4.98 -5.63 -6.73
C ALA A 111 -6.33 -5.05 -6.27
N ARG A 112 -6.93 -5.70 -5.26
CA ARG A 112 -8.20 -5.27 -4.64
C ARG A 112 -7.98 -4.80 -3.20
N ASP A 113 -6.99 -5.36 -2.51
CA ASP A 113 -6.67 -5.04 -1.13
C ASP A 113 -5.20 -4.62 -0.98
N CYS A 114 -4.97 -3.31 -0.79
CA CYS A 114 -3.68 -2.72 -0.44
C CYS A 114 -3.61 -2.30 1.04
N SER A 115 -4.42 -2.91 1.90
CA SER A 115 -4.43 -2.55 3.32
C SER A 115 -3.07 -2.79 3.95
N ASN A 116 -2.65 -1.89 4.85
CA ASN A 116 -1.34 -1.91 5.51
C ASN A 116 -0.11 -1.89 4.57
N MET A 117 -0.26 -1.67 3.26
CA MET A 117 0.82 -1.89 2.29
C MET A 117 2.11 -1.12 2.63
N PHE A 118 2.02 0.10 3.15
CA PHE A 118 3.15 0.92 3.60
C PHE A 118 3.06 1.32 5.07
N ASN A 119 2.26 0.63 5.88
CA ASN A 119 2.09 0.96 7.29
C ASN A 119 3.46 0.96 8.00
N GLY A 120 3.81 2.04 8.69
CA GLY A 120 5.04 2.19 9.43
C GLY A 120 6.29 2.43 8.57
N CYS A 121 6.14 2.83 7.31
CA CYS A 121 7.24 3.37 6.49
C CYS A 121 7.63 4.77 7.00
N LYS A 122 8.32 4.83 8.14
CA LYS A 122 8.60 6.08 8.87
C LYS A 122 9.47 7.08 8.12
N ALA A 123 10.28 6.64 7.15
CA ALA A 123 11.09 7.51 6.31
C ALA A 123 10.34 8.12 5.11
N LEU A 124 9.10 7.68 4.83
CA LEU A 124 8.33 8.18 3.69
C LEU A 124 7.88 9.62 3.96
N THR A 125 8.47 10.58 3.26
CA THR A 125 8.18 12.01 3.46
C THR A 125 7.07 12.55 2.57
N ALA A 126 6.86 11.91 1.42
CA ALA A 126 5.84 12.26 0.43
C ALA A 126 5.34 10.99 -0.27
N ILE A 127 4.13 11.06 -0.81
CA ILE A 127 3.56 10.06 -1.71
C ILE A 127 3.29 10.71 -3.07
N PRO A 128 3.30 9.93 -4.18
CA PRO A 128 3.04 10.47 -5.51
C PRO A 128 1.62 11.04 -5.61
N ASP A 129 1.44 11.99 -6.52
CA ASP A 129 0.12 12.60 -6.78
C ASP A 129 -0.90 11.61 -7.38
N SER A 130 -0.45 10.45 -7.84
CA SER A 130 -1.30 9.40 -8.41
C SER A 130 -0.76 8.00 -8.14
N PHE A 131 -1.65 7.02 -8.29
CA PHE A 131 -1.38 5.58 -8.15
C PHE A 131 -1.85 4.81 -9.39
N TYR A 132 -1.32 5.19 -10.56
CA TYR A 132 -1.75 4.60 -11.84
C TYR A 132 -1.64 3.08 -11.81
N GLY A 133 -2.73 2.39 -12.17
CA GLY A 133 -2.80 0.93 -12.15
C GLY A 133 -3.66 0.38 -11.02
N LEU A 134 -3.82 1.08 -9.89
CA LEU A 134 -4.66 0.62 -8.76
C LEU A 134 -6.16 0.91 -8.93
N ASN A 135 -6.67 0.98 -10.17
CA ASN A 135 -8.07 1.38 -10.45
C ASN A 135 -9.12 0.43 -9.86
N ASN A 136 -8.73 -0.82 -9.57
CA ASN A 136 -9.63 -1.83 -8.99
C ASN A 136 -9.59 -1.90 -7.45
N LEU A 137 -8.88 -0.99 -6.80
CA LEU A 137 -8.71 -0.99 -5.36
C LEU A 137 -10.06 -0.90 -4.63
N MET A 138 -10.27 -1.80 -3.67
CA MET A 138 -11.44 -1.85 -2.80
C MET A 138 -11.10 -1.45 -1.36
N SER A 139 -9.85 -1.69 -0.93
CA SER A 139 -9.41 -1.37 0.44
C SER A 139 -8.01 -0.77 0.47
N ALA A 140 -7.88 0.38 1.13
CA ALA A 140 -6.62 1.05 1.49
C ALA A 140 -6.50 1.27 3.01
N GLN A 141 -7.15 0.42 3.81
CA GLN A 141 -7.13 0.55 5.27
C GLN A 141 -5.71 0.52 5.80
N TYR A 142 -5.38 1.42 6.73
CA TYR A 142 -4.04 1.53 7.31
C TYR A 142 -2.88 1.68 6.29
N MET A 143 -3.13 1.95 5.01
CA MET A 143 -2.11 1.84 3.96
C MET A 143 -0.85 2.68 4.25
N PHE A 144 -1.01 3.84 4.89
CA PHE A 144 0.06 4.75 5.33
C PHE A 144 -0.01 5.06 6.83
N ALA A 145 -0.63 4.19 7.63
CA ALA A 145 -0.66 4.35 9.07
C ALA A 145 0.79 4.39 9.61
N GLN A 146 1.04 5.17 10.66
CA GLN A 146 2.35 5.30 11.30
C GLN A 146 3.49 5.78 10.38
N CYS A 147 3.18 6.30 9.18
CA CYS A 147 4.13 7.05 8.34
C CYS A 147 4.36 8.45 8.93
N THR A 148 5.06 8.49 10.06
CA THR A 148 5.22 9.70 10.90
C THR A 148 5.95 10.86 10.22
N SER A 149 6.72 10.63 9.17
CA SER A 149 7.38 11.69 8.38
C SER A 149 6.56 12.17 7.19
N LEU A 150 5.45 11.51 6.87
CA LEU A 150 4.66 11.79 5.67
C LEU A 150 3.97 13.14 5.79
N LYS A 151 4.19 13.99 4.79
CA LYS A 151 3.58 15.32 4.65
C LYS A 151 2.80 15.37 3.33
N ASN A 152 1.75 16.20 3.29
CA ASN A 152 0.97 16.52 2.08
C ASN A 152 0.44 15.29 1.32
N ILE A 153 -0.82 14.92 1.59
CA ILE A 153 -1.47 13.76 0.94
C ILE A 153 -2.59 14.15 -0.04
N THR A 154 -2.84 15.45 -0.22
CA THR A 154 -4.08 15.95 -0.85
C THR A 154 -4.28 15.43 -2.28
N ASN A 155 -3.27 15.53 -3.14
CA ASN A 155 -3.38 15.08 -4.54
C ASN A 155 -3.57 13.56 -4.63
N ALA A 156 -2.73 12.82 -3.92
CA ALA A 156 -2.74 11.36 -3.87
C ALA A 156 -4.09 10.82 -3.39
N LEU A 157 -4.65 11.44 -2.34
CA LEU A 157 -5.95 11.09 -1.79
C LEU A 157 -7.08 11.41 -2.77
N ASN A 158 -7.07 12.60 -3.38
CA ASN A 158 -8.05 12.98 -4.41
C ASN A 158 -8.01 12.00 -5.60
N TYR A 159 -6.81 11.61 -6.05
CA TYR A 159 -6.65 10.64 -7.12
C TYR A 159 -7.35 9.32 -6.80
N LEU A 160 -7.13 8.77 -5.59
CA LEU A 160 -7.76 7.52 -5.17
C LEU A 160 -9.29 7.62 -5.17
N ILE A 161 -9.85 8.71 -4.65
CA ILE A 161 -11.32 8.89 -4.63
C ILE A 161 -11.89 9.01 -6.05
N SER A 162 -11.23 9.75 -6.95
CA SER A 162 -11.76 9.99 -8.29
C SER A 162 -11.56 8.81 -9.25
N ASN A 163 -10.52 7.99 -9.05
CA ASN A 163 -10.12 6.95 -10.01
C ASN A 163 -10.37 5.51 -9.52
N CYS A 164 -10.48 5.29 -8.21
CA CYS A 164 -10.79 3.96 -7.65
C CYS A 164 -12.28 3.86 -7.31
N SER A 165 -13.14 3.76 -8.33
CA SER A 165 -14.61 3.74 -8.17
C SER A 165 -15.16 2.59 -7.30
N ARG A 166 -14.35 1.57 -7.04
CA ARG A 166 -14.66 0.41 -6.20
C ARG A 166 -14.17 0.54 -4.76
N LEU A 167 -13.54 1.66 -4.40
CA LEU A 167 -12.92 1.89 -3.09
C LEU A 167 -13.99 1.98 -2.00
N GLN A 168 -13.92 1.07 -1.03
CA GLN A 168 -14.92 0.93 0.04
C GLN A 168 -14.34 1.24 1.41
N ARG A 169 -13.04 1.02 1.61
CA ARG A 169 -12.43 1.04 2.94
C ARG A 169 -11.18 1.93 2.98
N LEU A 170 -11.28 2.98 3.79
CA LEU A 170 -10.20 3.94 4.06
C LEU A 170 -9.86 4.04 5.55
N ASP A 171 -10.42 3.16 6.38
CA ASP A 171 -10.28 3.23 7.83
C ASP A 171 -8.79 3.28 8.21
N TYR A 172 -8.43 4.28 9.02
CA TYR A 172 -7.09 4.45 9.57
C TYR A 172 -5.97 4.58 8.54
N MET A 173 -6.28 4.89 7.28
CA MET A 173 -5.31 4.95 6.18
C MET A 173 -4.08 5.79 6.51
N PHE A 174 -4.22 6.91 7.22
CA PHE A 174 -3.13 7.79 7.64
C PHE A 174 -2.96 7.88 9.15
N ALA A 175 -3.47 6.90 9.91
CA ALA A 175 -3.51 7.01 11.36
C ALA A 175 -2.11 7.18 11.98
N GLY A 176 -1.89 8.25 12.75
CA GLY A 176 -0.59 8.59 13.33
C GLY A 176 0.44 9.20 12.36
N ALA A 177 0.05 9.58 11.13
CA ALA A 177 0.90 10.35 10.23
C ALA A 177 0.92 11.85 10.61
N ASN A 178 2.05 12.53 10.35
CA ASN A 178 2.19 13.96 10.62
C ASN A 178 1.68 14.82 9.46
N LEU A 179 0.35 14.92 9.36
CA LEU A 179 -0.31 15.66 8.30
C LEU A 179 -0.53 17.16 8.61
N SER A 180 0.28 17.75 9.51
CA SER A 180 0.25 19.18 9.80
C SER A 180 0.37 20.01 8.53
N GLY A 181 -0.55 20.95 8.29
CA GLY A 181 -0.56 21.75 7.06
C GLY A 181 -1.35 21.14 5.89
N THR A 182 -1.83 19.90 6.01
CA THR A 182 -2.65 19.27 4.96
C THR A 182 -4.08 19.79 5.03
N ASN A 183 -4.62 20.20 3.87
CA ASN A 183 -6.04 20.50 3.69
C ASN A 183 -6.74 19.30 3.03
N VAL A 184 -7.81 18.81 3.66
CA VAL A 184 -8.58 17.65 3.18
C VAL A 184 -10.02 18.01 2.78
N SER A 185 -10.37 19.28 2.60
CA SER A 185 -11.74 19.70 2.21
C SER A 185 -12.18 19.05 0.89
N ALA A 186 -11.30 19.07 -0.12
CA ALA A 186 -11.58 18.43 -1.41
C ALA A 186 -11.83 16.91 -1.28
N PHE A 187 -11.15 16.25 -0.34
CA PHE A 187 -11.40 14.83 -0.03
C PHE A 187 -12.79 14.63 0.60
N ILE A 188 -13.18 15.49 1.54
CA ILE A 188 -14.50 15.43 2.19
C ILE A 188 -15.60 15.55 1.13
N ASP A 189 -15.50 16.55 0.26
CA ASP A 189 -16.46 16.80 -0.81
C ASP A 189 -16.50 15.64 -1.81
N ALA A 190 -15.34 15.16 -2.25
CA ALA A 190 -15.25 14.07 -3.21
C ALA A 190 -15.90 12.79 -2.67
N CYS A 191 -15.73 12.50 -1.38
CA CYS A 191 -16.34 11.35 -0.77
C CYS A 191 -17.87 11.40 -0.67
N GLU A 192 -18.48 12.59 -0.57
CA GLU A 192 -19.95 12.71 -0.61
C GLU A 192 -20.54 12.24 -1.95
N SER A 193 -19.76 12.38 -3.02
CA SER A 193 -20.11 11.93 -4.37
C SER A 193 -19.72 10.47 -4.66
N HIS A 194 -18.90 9.84 -3.82
CA HIS A 194 -18.37 8.50 -4.07
C HIS A 194 -19.41 7.41 -3.74
N PRO A 195 -19.62 6.41 -4.62
CA PRO A 195 -20.70 5.42 -4.49
C PRO A 195 -20.67 4.60 -3.19
N TYR A 196 -19.48 4.36 -2.64
CA TYR A 196 -19.30 3.52 -1.44
C TYR A 196 -18.82 4.27 -0.20
N LEU A 197 -18.28 5.49 -0.35
CA LEU A 197 -17.64 6.17 0.78
C LEU A 197 -18.57 7.16 1.46
N LYS A 198 -19.63 7.63 0.80
CA LYS A 198 -20.57 8.64 1.30
C LYS A 198 -20.93 8.48 2.78
N ARG A 199 -20.56 9.47 3.60
CA ARG A 199 -20.89 9.60 5.04
C ARG A 199 -20.60 8.37 5.91
N THR A 200 -19.56 7.61 5.59
CA THR A 200 -19.08 6.50 6.43
C THR A 200 -18.20 6.97 7.59
N THR A 201 -18.12 6.17 8.67
CA THR A 201 -17.16 6.37 9.78
C THR A 201 -15.70 6.29 9.34
N ALA A 202 -15.45 5.67 8.17
CA ALA A 202 -14.13 5.57 7.56
C ALA A 202 -13.51 6.94 7.27
N HIS A 203 -14.29 7.99 7.01
CA HIS A 203 -13.78 9.36 6.82
C HIS A 203 -13.03 9.92 8.02
N GLN A 204 -13.61 9.73 9.21
CA GLN A 204 -13.01 10.19 10.45
C GLN A 204 -11.85 9.28 10.84
N ALA A 205 -12.07 7.97 10.76
CA ALA A 205 -11.06 6.98 11.10
C ALA A 205 -9.80 7.12 10.22
N CYS A 206 -9.95 7.50 8.94
CA CYS A 206 -8.86 7.73 7.97
C CYS A 206 -7.74 8.61 8.55
N PHE A 207 -8.12 9.62 9.36
CA PHE A 207 -7.23 10.63 9.94
C PHE A 207 -7.09 10.53 11.45
N LYS A 208 -7.41 9.37 12.06
CA LYS A 208 -7.27 9.19 13.50
C LYS A 208 -5.84 9.51 13.97
N ASP A 209 -5.73 10.27 15.06
CA ASP A 209 -4.46 10.67 15.66
C ASP A 209 -3.52 11.39 14.65
N THR A 210 -4.10 12.21 13.74
CA THR A 210 -3.36 13.08 12.82
C THR A 210 -3.62 14.57 13.12
N HIS A 211 -2.73 15.45 12.66
CA HIS A 211 -2.86 16.90 12.80
C HIS A 211 -3.33 17.59 11.50
N VAL A 212 -4.48 17.21 10.93
CA VAL A 212 -5.02 17.89 9.72
C VAL A 212 -5.71 19.21 10.07
N ASN A 213 -5.50 20.26 9.26
CA ASN A 213 -5.90 21.64 9.59
C ASN A 213 -7.42 21.83 9.73
N ASN A 214 -8.20 21.08 8.95
CA ASN A 214 -9.65 21.18 8.90
C ASN A 214 -10.35 19.97 9.51
N TYR A 215 -9.74 19.31 10.50
CA TYR A 215 -10.30 18.13 11.17
C TYR A 215 -11.75 18.32 11.65
N ASN A 216 -12.10 19.52 12.11
CA ASN A 216 -13.46 19.85 12.58
C ASN A 216 -14.54 19.76 11.49
N GLN A 217 -14.17 19.81 10.20
CA GLN A 217 -15.08 19.61 9.07
C GLN A 217 -15.35 18.13 8.77
N LEU A 218 -14.59 17.20 9.36
CA LEU A 218 -14.79 15.76 9.21
C LEU A 218 -15.94 15.22 10.07
N LYS A 219 -16.72 16.08 10.74
CA LYS A 219 -17.86 15.66 11.56
C LYS A 219 -18.94 15.04 10.67
N ILE A 220 -19.34 13.82 11.01
CA ILE A 220 -20.48 13.15 10.39
C ILE A 220 -21.72 13.82 10.97
N ASP A 221 -22.51 14.49 10.13
CA ASP A 221 -23.90 14.76 10.47
C ASP A 221 -24.62 13.40 10.53
N PHE A 222 -24.72 12.85 11.73
CA PHE A 222 -25.68 11.79 11.97
C PHE A 222 -27.05 12.41 11.73
N PRO A 223 -27.87 11.87 10.83
CA PRO A 223 -29.27 12.25 10.84
C PRO A 223 -29.79 11.87 12.23
N THR A 224 -30.37 12.84 12.94
CA THR A 224 -31.05 12.67 14.21
C THR A 224 -32.25 11.75 14.01
N TYR A 225 -32.02 10.45 13.93
CA TYR A 225 -33.04 9.43 14.05
C TYR A 225 -32.75 8.72 15.36
N PHE A 226 -33.26 9.28 16.46
CA PHE A 226 -33.69 8.63 17.71
C PHE A 226 -33.96 9.74 18.72
N GLU A 227 -35.00 10.54 18.46
CA GLU A 227 -35.83 11.10 19.51
C GLU A 227 -37.27 10.70 19.15
N ASP A 228 -37.73 9.62 19.78
CA ASP A 228 -39.09 9.37 20.28
C ASP A 228 -39.14 7.99 20.94
#